data_AF-A0A066PS21-F1
#
_entry.id   AF-A0A066PS21-F1
#
_cell.length_a   1.000
_cell.length_b   1.000
_cell.length_c   1.000
_cell.angle_alpha   90.00
_cell.angle_beta   90.00
_cell.angle_gamma   90.00
#
_symmetry.space_group_name_H-M   'P 1'
#
loop_
_entity.id
_entity.type
_entity.pdbx_description
1 polymer ?
#
loop_
_entity_poly.entity_id
_entity_poly.type
_entity_poly.pdbx_seq_one_letter_code
_entity_poly.pdbx_strand_id
1 'polypeptide(L)'
;MLGWLSWRRSLIKFCSEIGAMHSLQMIQKLQSLDFDGKGEAFVESRFLSPLLEALGYETHRDYEVVRHGDDGSAFKLHYPPVESGAQRVKHYHPDYIPTIRKKMFWIIEAKSPKDVTFPFDQKYLVQGFQYCIHPEIQAKYLLVTTGAHSAVYDAHSAVFLGQDIYQPILVFQAFELISRWEEIFNLLSVEKLRSRIESDLKTMYDKLCLSSLDKTYPSRLIGTIGLSATDNARKIEENVRNLSISEISHARKAWIEDLKQRDTATLFANMDCPLQPTGLQVEGYYFVVNSLTEGTSPRDLFEKLTKDFEQHRIFRKMQTLIALCALYRRTDDEELKARCEEFFAEHADEDLPLLNQVECAAIRLRRKIGTVALYPPLAERLRQQLMTAPELVRFVNPPNVAGQLYEWEIIEAFKTFEAVKVLKDEQLRRALDDLLEKEQAIELDFQTAYIALPDSEKLMDGFAGYGAGGKNPGFRNILSVCGLEPPS
;
A
#
# COMPACT_ATOMS: atom_id res chain seq x y z
N MET A 1 13.47 19.33 -23.07
CA MET A 1 14.05 18.27 -22.20
C MET A 1 14.55 18.78 -20.84
N LEU A 2 14.91 20.07 -20.67
CA LEU A 2 15.40 20.60 -19.38
C LEU A 2 14.30 21.12 -18.42
N GLY A 3 13.05 21.28 -18.86
CA GLY A 3 11.93 21.70 -18.00
C GLY A 3 11.29 20.58 -17.17
N TRP A 4 11.45 19.31 -17.58
CA TRP A 4 10.81 18.14 -16.93
C TRP A 4 11.52 17.69 -15.65
N LEU A 5 12.82 17.96 -15.51
CA LEU A 5 13.63 17.65 -14.34
C LEU A 5 13.40 18.62 -13.16
N SER A 6 12.91 19.84 -13.44
CA SER A 6 12.60 20.87 -12.45
C SER A 6 11.31 20.56 -11.68
N TRP A 7 10.26 20.05 -12.35
CA TRP A 7 8.97 19.69 -11.73
C TRP A 7 9.05 18.45 -10.81
N ARG A 8 9.88 17.45 -11.15
CA ARG A 8 9.99 16.17 -10.39
C ARG A 8 10.88 16.23 -9.14
N ARG A 9 11.96 17.04 -9.15
CA ARG A 9 12.69 17.36 -7.91
C ARG A 9 11.82 18.20 -6.98
N SER A 10 10.93 19.02 -7.55
CA SER A 10 9.88 19.70 -6.80
C SER A 10 8.93 18.69 -6.16
N LEU A 11 8.44 17.65 -6.85
CA LEU A 11 7.41 16.75 -6.32
C LEU A 11 7.82 15.90 -5.10
N ILE A 12 9.04 15.36 -5.03
CA ILE A 12 9.51 14.56 -3.87
C ILE A 12 9.83 15.46 -2.68
N LYS A 13 10.46 16.61 -2.95
CA LYS A 13 10.65 17.65 -1.94
C LYS A 13 9.30 18.18 -1.45
N PHE A 14 8.35 18.36 -2.35
CA PHE A 14 6.97 18.78 -2.11
C PHE A 14 6.16 17.70 -1.37
N CYS A 15 6.37 16.40 -1.57
CA CYS A 15 5.68 15.36 -0.79
C CYS A 15 6.24 15.23 0.64
N SER A 16 7.56 15.35 0.85
CA SER A 16 8.12 15.38 2.21
C SER A 16 7.89 16.74 2.90
N GLU A 17 7.90 17.85 2.15
CA GLU A 17 7.55 19.19 2.60
C GLU A 17 6.04 19.30 2.85
N ILE A 18 5.15 18.63 2.10
CA ILE A 18 3.70 18.59 2.37
C ILE A 18 3.40 17.73 3.58
N GLY A 19 4.03 16.57 3.74
CA GLY A 19 3.89 15.75 4.95
C GLY A 19 4.34 16.54 6.18
N ALA A 20 5.51 17.17 6.12
CA ALA A 20 6.03 18.02 7.18
C ALA A 20 5.19 19.31 7.39
N MET A 21 4.65 19.92 6.33
CA MET A 21 3.78 21.09 6.40
C MET A 21 2.41 20.74 6.98
N HIS A 22 1.85 19.57 6.64
CA HIS A 22 0.58 19.08 7.18
C HIS A 22 0.73 18.79 8.67
N SER A 23 1.78 18.07 9.07
CA SER A 23 2.08 17.84 10.49
C SER A 23 2.33 19.16 11.23
N LEU A 24 3.07 20.11 10.64
CA LEU A 24 3.33 21.42 11.27
C LEU A 24 2.04 22.23 11.44
N GLN A 25 1.17 22.28 10.43
CA GLN A 25 -0.14 22.94 10.50
C GLN A 25 -1.04 22.29 11.57
N MET A 26 -0.99 20.97 11.68
CA MET A 26 -1.73 20.22 12.69
C MET A 26 -1.22 20.54 14.11
N ILE A 27 0.10 20.55 14.31
CA ILE A 27 0.73 20.92 15.59
C ILE A 27 0.40 22.37 15.95
N GLN A 28 0.44 23.30 14.99
CA GLN A 28 0.03 24.70 15.20
C GLN A 28 -1.42 24.81 15.66
N LYS A 29 -2.31 24.01 15.05
CA LYS A 29 -3.73 23.96 15.46
C LYS A 29 -3.88 23.42 16.88
N LEU A 30 -3.18 22.33 17.22
CA LEU A 30 -3.17 21.76 18.57
C LEU A 30 -2.70 22.78 19.61
N GLN A 31 -1.67 23.57 19.29
CA GLN A 31 -1.11 24.60 20.16
C GLN A 31 -2.13 25.70 20.51
N SER A 32 -3.07 25.97 19.61
CA SER A 32 -4.09 27.01 19.74
C SER A 32 -5.38 26.57 20.45
N LEU A 33 -5.47 25.30 20.88
CA LEU A 33 -6.69 24.78 21.51
C LEU A 33 -6.92 25.41 22.89
N ASP A 34 -8.17 25.79 23.13
CA ASP A 34 -8.65 26.23 24.43
C ASP A 34 -9.29 25.06 25.19
N PHE A 35 -8.74 24.78 26.37
CA PHE A 35 -9.13 23.68 27.25
C PHE A 35 -10.04 24.11 28.40
N ASP A 36 -10.35 25.41 28.53
CA ASP A 36 -11.19 25.89 29.63
C ASP A 36 -12.61 25.30 29.57
N GLY A 37 -13.06 24.77 30.71
CA GLY A 37 -14.34 24.10 30.88
C GLY A 37 -14.57 22.85 30.02
N LYS A 38 -13.55 22.32 29.33
CA LYS A 38 -13.69 21.15 28.44
C LYS A 38 -13.64 19.84 29.22
N GLY A 39 -14.37 18.84 28.71
CA GLY A 39 -14.38 17.48 29.25
C GLY A 39 -13.44 16.53 28.50
N GLU A 40 -13.36 15.29 28.97
CA GLU A 40 -12.47 14.25 28.44
C GLU A 40 -12.65 13.99 26.94
N ALA A 41 -13.89 13.84 26.47
CA ALA A 41 -14.20 13.63 25.05
C ALA A 41 -13.65 14.73 24.10
N PHE A 42 -13.47 15.95 24.62
CA PHE A 42 -12.83 17.03 23.85
C PHE A 42 -11.32 16.79 23.73
N VAL A 43 -10.66 16.42 24.83
CA VAL A 43 -9.22 16.08 24.84
C VAL A 43 -8.95 14.93 23.87
N GLU A 44 -9.75 13.89 23.94
CA GLU A 44 -9.69 12.71 23.08
C GLU A 44 -9.79 13.02 21.57
N SER A 45 -10.86 13.72 21.19
CA SER A 45 -11.18 13.97 19.78
C SER A 45 -10.41 15.13 19.17
N ARG A 46 -10.13 16.20 19.94
CA ARG A 46 -9.53 17.43 19.43
C ARG A 46 -8.04 17.55 19.70
N PHE A 47 -7.51 16.89 20.72
CA PHE A 47 -6.09 16.95 21.06
C PHE A 47 -5.35 15.63 20.79
N LEU A 48 -5.80 14.53 21.40
CA LEU A 48 -5.10 13.25 21.31
C LEU A 48 -5.14 12.63 19.91
N SER A 49 -6.32 12.61 19.27
CA SER A 49 -6.44 12.02 17.93
C SER A 49 -5.50 12.70 16.91
N PRO A 50 -5.47 14.05 16.79
CA PRO A 50 -4.53 14.68 15.86
C PRO A 50 -3.06 14.62 16.33
N LEU A 51 -2.79 14.61 17.64
CA LEU A 51 -1.42 14.43 18.14
C LEU A 51 -0.85 13.07 17.72
N LEU A 52 -1.66 12.02 17.83
CA LEU A 52 -1.28 10.67 17.42
C LEU A 52 -1.07 10.58 15.90
N GLU A 53 -1.93 11.22 15.11
CA GLU A 53 -1.73 11.36 13.65
C GLU A 53 -0.40 12.03 13.32
N ALA A 54 -0.06 13.14 13.99
CA ALA A 54 1.21 13.83 13.81
C ALA A 54 2.43 12.99 14.24
N LEU A 55 2.27 12.07 15.19
CA LEU A 55 3.30 11.11 15.63
C LEU A 55 3.44 9.88 14.71
N GLY A 56 2.61 9.79 13.67
CA GLY A 56 2.62 8.70 12.69
C GLY A 56 1.72 7.51 13.04
N TYR A 57 0.83 7.67 14.02
CA TYR A 57 -0.20 6.66 14.33
C TYR A 57 -1.46 6.94 13.51
N GLU A 58 -1.94 5.92 12.79
CA GLU A 58 -3.10 6.03 11.90
C GLU A 58 -4.15 4.99 12.29
N THR A 59 -5.41 5.40 12.35
CA THR A 59 -6.52 4.49 12.66
C THR A 59 -6.71 3.47 11.53
N HIS A 60 -6.92 2.20 11.89
CA HIS A 60 -7.17 1.09 10.95
C HIS A 60 -6.00 0.76 10.00
N ARG A 61 -4.76 1.02 10.44
CA ARG A 61 -3.51 0.60 9.78
C ARG A 61 -2.52 0.04 10.80
N ASP A 62 -1.36 -0.43 10.36
CA ASP A 62 -0.39 -1.10 11.24
C ASP A 62 0.12 -0.27 12.42
N TYR A 63 0.00 1.05 12.37
CA TYR A 63 0.30 1.97 13.47
C TYR A 63 -1.00 2.38 14.16
N GLU A 64 -1.77 1.38 14.55
CA GLU A 64 -3.13 1.52 15.05
C GLU A 64 -3.13 2.04 16.48
N VAL A 65 -4.11 2.89 16.76
CA VAL A 65 -4.46 3.27 18.12
C VAL A 65 -5.67 2.43 18.52
N VAL A 66 -5.49 1.51 19.46
CA VAL A 66 -6.61 0.76 20.03
C VAL A 66 -7.30 1.66 21.05
N ARG A 67 -8.57 2.00 20.81
CA ARG A 67 -9.40 2.80 21.72
C ARG A 67 -10.45 1.92 22.37
N HIS A 68 -10.93 2.36 23.53
CA HIS A 68 -12.07 1.71 24.15
C HIS A 68 -13.35 1.94 23.32
N GLY A 69 -13.84 0.90 22.63
CA GLY A 69 -15.16 0.87 21.97
C GLY A 69 -15.17 0.93 20.44
N ASP A 70 -14.01 0.99 19.77
CA ASP A 70 -13.91 1.19 18.31
C ASP A 70 -14.37 -0.01 17.45
N ASP A 71 -14.53 -1.19 18.05
CA ASP A 71 -14.69 -2.48 17.35
C ASP A 71 -15.89 -3.30 17.84
N GLY A 72 -16.71 -2.78 18.75
CA GLY A 72 -17.81 -3.55 19.38
C GLY A 72 -17.32 -4.72 20.25
N SER A 73 -16.03 -5.05 20.20
CA SER A 73 -15.29 -5.88 21.14
C SER A 73 -14.46 -4.99 22.05
N ALA A 74 -14.93 -4.72 23.27
CA ALA A 74 -14.07 -4.13 24.29
C ALA A 74 -12.74 -4.93 24.34
N PHE A 75 -11.60 -4.25 24.22
CA PHE A 75 -10.26 -4.83 24.37
C PHE A 75 -10.18 -5.53 25.75
N LYS A 76 -10.55 -6.81 25.82
CA LYS A 76 -10.71 -7.54 27.07
C LYS A 76 -9.39 -8.15 27.48
N LEU A 77 -8.75 -7.53 28.45
CA LEU A 77 -7.66 -8.16 29.20
C LEU A 77 -8.20 -9.43 29.85
N HIS A 78 -7.59 -10.56 29.53
CA HIS A 78 -7.94 -11.88 30.04
C HIS A 78 -7.52 -12.07 31.51
N TYR A 79 -6.44 -11.42 31.93
CA TYR A 79 -5.98 -11.44 33.31
C TYR A 79 -6.65 -10.33 34.14
N PRO A 80 -7.18 -10.64 35.35
CA PRO A 80 -7.74 -9.61 36.23
C PRO A 80 -6.62 -8.71 36.80
N PRO A 81 -6.88 -7.41 37.00
CA PRO A 81 -5.95 -6.56 37.74
C PRO A 81 -5.77 -7.06 39.17
N VAL A 82 -4.57 -6.83 39.72
CA VAL A 82 -4.08 -7.34 41.02
C VAL A 82 -5.18 -7.29 42.10
N GLU A 83 -5.46 -8.44 42.72
CA GLU A 83 -6.50 -8.56 43.74
C GLU A 83 -6.12 -7.79 45.01
N SER A 84 -6.90 -6.77 45.36
CA SER A 84 -6.85 -6.17 46.69
C SER A 84 -7.79 -6.92 47.62
N GLY A 85 -7.27 -7.83 48.43
CA GLY A 85 -8.00 -8.44 49.55
C GLY A 85 -9.29 -9.18 49.16
N ALA A 86 -9.20 -10.18 48.29
CA ALA A 86 -10.30 -11.08 47.89
C ALA A 86 -11.55 -10.40 47.29
N GLN A 87 -11.43 -9.17 46.78
CA GLN A 87 -12.44 -8.56 45.92
C GLN A 87 -11.91 -8.46 44.49
N ARG A 88 -12.67 -8.99 43.52
CA ARG A 88 -12.39 -8.80 42.10
C ARG A 88 -12.49 -7.32 41.78
N VAL A 89 -11.35 -6.70 41.48
CA VAL A 89 -11.30 -5.32 40.96
C VAL A 89 -11.89 -5.33 39.55
N LYS A 90 -12.73 -4.34 39.23
CA LYS A 90 -13.34 -4.18 37.91
C LYS A 90 -12.23 -4.13 36.84
N HIS A 91 -12.39 -4.83 35.72
CA HIS A 91 -11.50 -4.66 34.58
C HIS A 91 -11.61 -3.21 34.11
N TYR A 92 -10.51 -2.47 34.21
CA TYR A 92 -10.39 -1.15 33.60
C TYR A 92 -9.68 -1.30 32.26
N HIS A 93 -10.05 -0.47 31.29
CA HIS A 93 -9.43 -0.43 29.97
C HIS A 93 -8.68 0.90 29.86
N PRO A 94 -7.43 0.92 29.36
CA PRO A 94 -6.75 2.17 29.06
C PRO A 94 -7.50 2.92 27.95
N ASP A 95 -7.46 4.25 27.99
CA ASP A 95 -8.21 5.09 27.07
C ASP A 95 -7.67 4.93 25.63
N TYR A 96 -6.33 4.92 25.48
CA TYR A 96 -5.67 4.66 24.21
C TYR A 96 -4.44 3.76 24.40
N ILE A 97 -4.28 2.82 23.48
CA ILE A 97 -3.06 2.02 23.33
C ILE A 97 -2.53 2.22 21.92
N PRO A 98 -1.58 3.14 21.71
CA PRO A 98 -0.87 3.24 20.46
C PRO A 98 -0.02 2.00 20.23
N THR A 99 -0.17 1.39 19.05
CA THR A 99 0.54 0.16 18.69
C THR A 99 1.45 0.38 17.49
N ILE A 100 2.55 -0.37 17.46
CA ILE A 100 3.42 -0.50 16.30
C ILE A 100 3.30 -1.95 15.85
N ARG A 101 2.61 -2.20 14.74
CA ARG A 101 2.28 -3.54 14.24
C ARG A 101 1.62 -4.41 15.32
N LYS A 102 0.60 -3.86 15.99
CA LYS A 102 -0.16 -4.50 17.09
C LYS A 102 0.68 -4.85 18.32
N LYS A 103 1.89 -4.32 18.42
CA LYS A 103 2.71 -4.38 19.64
C LYS A 103 2.57 -3.07 20.41
N MET A 104 2.30 -3.19 21.70
CA MET A 104 2.03 -2.08 22.60
C MET A 104 3.35 -1.66 23.23
N PHE A 105 3.71 -0.39 23.08
CA PHE A 105 4.96 0.14 23.63
C PHE A 105 4.72 1.29 24.59
N TRP A 106 3.54 1.91 24.52
CA TRP A 106 3.09 2.94 25.44
C TRP A 106 1.57 2.98 25.49
N ILE A 107 1.05 3.65 26.52
CA ILE A 107 -0.38 3.82 26.76
C ILE A 107 -0.67 5.28 27.12
N ILE A 108 -1.94 5.67 26.98
CA ILE A 108 -2.40 7.01 27.33
C ILE A 108 -3.56 6.91 28.31
N GLU A 109 -3.45 7.66 29.39
CA GLU A 109 -4.53 7.94 30.34
C GLU A 109 -4.96 9.40 30.14
N ALA A 110 -6.14 9.59 29.55
CA ALA A 110 -6.72 10.89 29.29
C ALA A 110 -7.59 11.32 30.49
N LYS A 111 -7.56 12.61 30.82
CA LYS A 111 -8.41 13.18 31.87
C LYS A 111 -8.99 14.51 31.44
N SER A 112 -10.12 14.85 32.04
CA SER A 112 -10.77 16.15 31.86
C SER A 112 -9.93 17.27 32.51
N PRO A 113 -9.55 18.35 31.78
CA PRO A 113 -8.83 19.49 32.34
C PRO A 113 -9.67 20.26 33.37
N LYS A 114 -11.00 20.09 33.35
CA LYS A 114 -11.91 20.66 34.35
C LYS A 114 -11.80 19.96 35.72
N ASP A 115 -11.53 18.65 35.71
CA ASP A 115 -11.62 17.81 36.91
C ASP A 115 -10.24 17.44 37.48
N VAL A 116 -9.20 17.52 36.66
CA VAL A 116 -7.82 17.15 37.02
C VAL A 116 -6.88 18.30 36.70
N THR A 117 -6.05 18.67 37.68
CA THR A 117 -5.02 19.70 37.53
C THR A 117 -3.63 19.08 37.48
N PHE A 118 -2.64 19.86 37.03
CA PHE A 118 -1.23 19.50 37.08
C PHE A 118 -0.57 20.10 38.34
N PRO A 119 0.32 19.40 39.06
CA PRO A 119 0.81 18.04 38.81
C PRO A 119 -0.24 16.95 39.03
N PHE A 120 -0.15 15.84 38.30
CA PHE A 120 -1.12 14.75 38.37
C PHE A 120 -1.05 14.00 39.72
N ASP A 121 -2.21 13.75 40.33
CA ASP A 121 -2.32 12.93 41.52
C ASP A 121 -1.78 11.51 41.30
N GLN A 122 -1.14 10.95 42.33
CA GLN A 122 -0.60 9.59 42.30
C GLN A 122 -1.64 8.51 41.93
N LYS A 123 -2.92 8.72 42.25
CA LYS A 123 -3.99 7.77 41.91
C LYS A 123 -4.11 7.53 40.41
N TYR A 124 -3.91 8.57 39.59
CA TYR A 124 -3.95 8.46 38.12
C TYR A 124 -2.69 7.79 37.59
N LEU A 125 -1.53 8.06 38.21
CA LEU A 125 -0.26 7.42 37.85
C LEU A 125 -0.30 5.92 38.17
N VAL A 126 -0.79 5.54 39.35
CA VAL A 126 -0.94 4.13 39.75
C VAL A 126 -1.87 3.38 38.80
N GLN A 127 -3.00 3.99 38.43
CA GLN A 127 -3.91 3.41 37.44
C GLN A 127 -3.22 3.18 36.09
N GLY A 128 -2.52 4.19 35.56
CA GLY A 128 -1.75 4.06 34.32
C GLY A 128 -0.64 3.00 34.41
N PHE A 129 0.13 2.98 35.50
CA PHE A 129 1.21 1.99 35.67
C PHE A 129 0.71 0.56 35.77
N GLN A 130 -0.48 0.32 36.35
CA GLN A 130 -1.10 -1.01 36.38
C GLN A 130 -1.30 -1.57 34.97
N TYR A 131 -1.66 -0.73 34.00
CA TYR A 131 -1.75 -1.14 32.60
C TYR A 131 -0.37 -1.38 31.99
N CYS A 132 0.62 -0.51 32.26
CA CYS A 132 1.96 -0.67 31.72
C CYS A 132 2.57 -2.03 32.10
N ILE A 133 2.40 -2.46 33.34
CA ILE A 133 2.95 -3.73 33.85
C ILE A 133 2.03 -4.93 33.59
N HIS A 134 0.86 -4.74 32.97
CA HIS A 134 -0.07 -5.82 32.72
C HIS A 134 0.55 -6.86 31.76
N PRO A 135 0.44 -8.17 32.02
CA PRO A 135 1.10 -9.21 31.21
C PRO A 135 0.75 -9.19 29.72
N GLU A 136 -0.44 -8.70 29.37
CA GLU A 136 -0.91 -8.60 27.99
C GLU A 136 -0.55 -7.27 27.30
N ILE A 137 -0.12 -6.25 28.05
CA ILE A 137 0.20 -4.91 27.51
C ILE A 137 1.72 -4.69 27.51
N GLN A 138 2.36 -4.77 28.67
CA GLN A 138 3.82 -4.62 28.84
C GLN A 138 4.37 -3.34 28.17
N ALA A 139 3.69 -2.21 28.39
CA ALA A 139 4.07 -0.93 27.82
C ALA A 139 5.21 -0.28 28.62
N LYS A 140 6.19 0.29 27.89
CA LYS A 140 7.32 0.99 28.48
C LYS A 140 6.93 2.37 29.00
N TYR A 141 6.12 3.12 28.24
CA TYR A 141 5.75 4.49 28.60
C TYR A 141 4.28 4.65 28.97
N LEU A 142 4.03 5.53 29.92
CA LEU A 142 2.71 6.04 30.28
C LEU A 142 2.66 7.52 29.93
N LEU A 143 1.71 7.94 29.10
CA LEU A 143 1.33 9.34 28.96
C LEU A 143 0.09 9.61 29.82
N VAL A 144 0.18 10.55 30.76
CA VAL A 144 -0.99 11.11 31.43
C VAL A 144 -1.23 12.51 30.90
N THR A 145 -2.45 12.83 30.48
CA THR A 145 -2.75 14.10 29.82
C THR A 145 -4.15 14.63 30.10
N THR A 146 -4.24 15.94 30.24
CA THR A 146 -5.50 16.71 30.26
C THR A 146 -5.74 17.47 28.96
N GLY A 147 -4.90 17.22 27.95
CA GLY A 147 -4.76 18.06 26.77
C GLY A 147 -3.96 19.33 27.05
N ALA A 148 -4.35 20.10 28.06
CA ALA A 148 -3.62 21.31 28.47
C ALA A 148 -2.21 20.98 28.99
N HIS A 149 -2.09 19.98 29.86
CA HIS A 149 -0.83 19.49 30.41
C HIS A 149 -0.66 18.01 30.09
N SER A 150 0.57 17.62 29.76
CA SER A 150 0.94 16.24 29.41
C SER A 150 2.25 15.86 30.11
N ALA A 151 2.31 14.64 30.63
CA ALA A 151 3.50 14.09 31.26
C ALA A 151 3.73 12.63 30.85
N VAL A 152 4.93 12.33 30.39
CA VAL A 152 5.37 10.98 30.01
C VAL A 152 6.22 10.40 31.13
N TYR A 153 5.95 9.16 31.49
CA TYR A 153 6.66 8.39 32.50
C TYR A 153 7.20 7.10 31.89
N ASP A 154 8.35 6.64 32.39
CA ASP A 154 8.91 5.32 32.04
C ASP A 154 8.57 4.33 33.16
N ALA A 155 7.66 3.40 32.88
CA ALA A 155 7.18 2.39 33.82
C ALA A 155 8.28 1.42 34.27
N HIS A 156 9.39 1.35 33.52
CA HIS A 156 10.51 0.45 33.74
C HIS A 156 11.71 1.16 34.39
N SER A 157 11.63 2.48 34.59
CA SER A 157 12.71 3.32 35.11
C SER A 157 13.22 2.88 36.50
N ALA A 158 12.34 2.53 37.43
CA ALA A 158 12.78 2.05 38.76
C ALA A 158 13.45 0.68 38.72
N VAL A 159 13.00 -0.22 37.84
CA VAL A 159 13.51 -1.59 37.75
C VAL A 159 14.92 -1.61 37.15
N PHE A 160 15.18 -0.79 36.14
CA PHE A 160 16.43 -0.88 35.37
C PHE A 160 17.40 0.28 35.58
N LEU A 161 16.89 1.48 35.87
CA LEU A 161 17.67 2.72 35.94
C LEU A 161 17.80 3.29 37.36
N GLY A 162 17.09 2.72 38.35
CA GLY A 162 17.12 3.20 39.74
C GLY A 162 16.51 4.59 39.93
N GLN A 163 15.63 5.00 39.01
CA GLN A 163 14.93 6.28 39.03
C GLN A 163 13.54 6.13 39.65
N ASP A 164 12.96 7.21 40.16
CA ASP A 164 11.60 7.20 40.69
C ASP A 164 10.59 7.08 39.53
N ILE A 165 9.73 6.05 39.56
CA ILE A 165 8.68 5.86 38.55
C ILE A 165 7.69 7.02 38.50
N TYR A 166 7.51 7.75 39.60
CA TYR A 166 6.58 8.89 39.67
C TYR A 166 7.19 10.19 39.14
N GLN A 167 8.47 10.17 38.73
CA GLN A 167 9.11 11.31 38.09
C GLN A 167 8.91 11.25 36.57
N PRO A 168 8.31 12.28 35.95
CA PRO A 168 8.12 12.29 34.50
C PRO A 168 9.46 12.49 33.78
N ILE A 169 9.63 11.76 32.68
CA ILE A 169 10.79 11.90 31.77
C ILE A 169 10.59 13.01 30.75
N LEU A 170 9.35 13.43 30.50
CA LEU A 170 8.99 14.56 29.65
C LEU A 170 7.69 15.19 30.16
N VAL A 171 7.65 16.51 30.24
CA VAL A 171 6.44 17.29 30.58
C VAL A 171 6.27 18.38 29.54
N PHE A 172 5.07 18.57 29.02
CA PHE A 172 4.81 19.65 28.07
C PHE A 172 3.37 20.14 28.17
N GLN A 173 3.18 21.41 27.84
CA GLN A 173 1.86 22.01 27.68
C GLN A 173 1.47 22.08 26.21
N ALA A 174 0.16 22.12 25.92
CA ALA A 174 -0.34 22.24 24.55
C ALA A 174 0.30 23.43 23.81
N PHE A 175 0.46 24.58 24.48
CA PHE A 175 1.05 25.77 23.87
C PHE A 175 2.56 25.64 23.57
N GLU A 176 3.24 24.62 24.10
CA GLU A 176 4.68 24.38 23.93
C GLU A 176 4.97 23.33 22.85
N LEU A 177 3.94 22.76 22.23
CA LEU A 177 4.06 21.63 21.31
C LEU A 177 5.08 21.86 20.21
N ILE A 178 5.11 23.02 19.55
CA ILE A 178 6.08 23.31 18.49
C ILE A 178 7.51 23.34 19.04
N SER A 179 7.74 24.06 20.15
CA SER A 179 9.08 24.20 20.74
C SER A 179 9.63 22.89 21.30
N ARG A 180 8.75 21.98 21.75
CA ARG A 180 9.14 20.68 22.30
C ARG A 180 8.88 19.52 21.34
N TRP A 181 8.52 19.79 20.09
CA TRP A 181 8.10 18.76 19.14
C TRP A 181 9.20 17.74 18.90
N GLU A 182 10.45 18.18 18.79
CA GLU A 182 11.58 17.27 18.58
C GLU A 182 11.72 16.26 19.74
N GLU A 183 11.57 16.71 20.99
CA GLU A 183 11.61 15.83 22.16
C GLU A 183 10.43 14.84 22.17
N ILE A 184 9.23 15.34 21.89
CA ILE A 184 7.99 14.53 21.84
C ILE A 184 8.09 13.48 20.72
N PHE A 185 8.49 13.91 19.52
CA PHE A 185 8.65 13.05 18.35
C PHE A 185 9.74 12.00 18.57
N ASN A 186 10.89 12.38 19.14
CA ASN A 186 11.96 11.43 19.44
C ASN A 186 11.57 10.39 20.50
N LEU A 187 10.64 10.73 21.40
CA LEU A 187 10.22 9.83 22.46
C LEU A 187 9.06 8.91 22.05
N LEU A 188 8.05 9.44 21.36
CA LEU A 188 6.76 8.79 21.17
C LEU A 188 6.42 8.45 19.71
N SER A 189 7.17 8.95 18.71
CA SER A 189 6.83 8.64 17.32
C SER A 189 7.10 7.19 16.96
N VAL A 190 6.32 6.68 16.02
CA VAL A 190 6.47 5.32 15.48
C VAL A 190 7.91 5.06 14.99
N GLU A 191 8.53 6.07 14.38
CA GLU A 191 9.87 5.96 13.79
C GLU A 191 10.98 5.86 14.84
N LYS A 192 10.83 6.57 15.97
CA LYS A 192 11.91 6.74 16.95
C LYS A 192 11.78 5.82 18.16
N LEU A 193 10.55 5.44 18.52
CA LEU A 193 10.26 4.61 19.68
C LEU A 193 11.03 3.29 19.65
N ARG A 194 11.11 2.63 18.48
CA ARG A 194 11.86 1.37 18.31
C ARG A 194 13.35 1.55 18.59
N SER A 195 13.99 2.55 17.98
CA SER A 195 15.42 2.81 18.18
C SER A 195 15.75 3.15 19.62
N ARG A 196 14.83 3.77 20.35
CA ARG A 196 15.01 4.01 21.79
C ARG A 196 14.98 2.72 22.59
N ILE A 197 14.00 1.85 22.33
CA ILE A 197 13.91 0.54 22.98
C ILE A 197 15.15 -0.31 22.67
N GLU A 198 15.65 -0.27 21.43
CA GLU A 198 16.90 -0.93 21.03
C GLU A 198 18.09 -0.43 21.85
N SER A 199 18.21 0.89 22.08
CA SER A 199 19.26 1.47 22.92
C SER A 199 19.17 1.01 24.38
N ASP A 200 17.95 0.88 24.92
CA ASP A 200 17.75 0.39 26.28
C ASP A 200 18.08 -1.10 26.40
N LEU A 201 17.69 -1.91 25.43
CA LEU A 201 18.06 -3.32 25.33
C LEU A 201 19.57 -3.50 25.25
N LYS A 202 20.27 -2.65 24.48
CA LYS A 202 21.74 -2.65 24.44
C LYS A 202 22.33 -2.33 25.82
N THR A 203 21.82 -1.30 26.49
CA THR A 203 22.30 -0.91 27.82
C THR A 203 22.10 -2.05 28.84
N MET A 204 20.96 -2.74 28.78
CA MET A 204 20.68 -3.91 29.60
C MET A 204 21.61 -5.08 29.27
N TYR A 205 21.83 -5.35 27.99
CA TYR A 205 22.79 -6.35 27.52
C TYR A 205 24.19 -6.07 28.07
N ASP A 206 24.68 -4.84 27.95
CA ASP A 206 25.99 -4.43 28.45
C ASP A 206 26.08 -4.62 29.98
N LYS A 207 25.04 -4.22 30.72
CA LYS A 207 24.96 -4.40 32.19
C LYS A 207 25.02 -5.88 32.59
N LEU A 208 24.28 -6.75 31.90
CA LEU A 208 24.31 -8.20 32.15
C LEU A 208 25.68 -8.78 31.82
N CYS A 209 26.30 -8.37 30.71
CA CYS A 209 27.63 -8.84 30.33
C CYS A 209 28.69 -8.48 31.39
N LEU A 210 28.66 -7.24 31.88
CA LEU A 210 29.59 -6.75 32.92
C LEU A 210 29.33 -7.37 34.30
N SER A 211 28.16 -7.98 34.52
CA SER A 211 27.86 -8.71 35.77
C SER A 211 28.47 -10.12 35.82
N SER A 212 29.01 -10.61 34.70
CA SER A 212 29.59 -11.95 34.59
C SER A 212 31.12 -11.89 34.61
N LEU A 213 31.74 -12.88 35.27
CA LEU A 213 33.19 -13.11 35.21
C LEU A 213 33.60 -14.00 34.01
N ASP A 214 32.63 -14.58 33.32
CA ASP A 214 32.86 -15.48 32.18
C ASP A 214 32.95 -14.66 30.87
N LYS A 215 34.14 -14.61 30.27
CA LYS A 215 34.39 -13.92 28.99
C LYS A 215 33.58 -14.46 27.82
N THR A 216 33.01 -15.67 27.92
CA THR A 216 32.17 -16.28 26.88
C THR A 216 30.68 -15.96 27.05
N TYR A 217 30.30 -15.40 28.20
CA TYR A 217 28.91 -15.06 28.52
C TYR A 217 28.26 -14.10 27.51
N PRO A 218 28.93 -13.03 27.02
CA PRO A 218 28.33 -12.13 26.03
C PRO A 218 27.87 -12.85 24.76
N SER A 219 28.68 -13.78 24.24
CA SER A 219 28.35 -14.57 23.04
C SER A 219 27.21 -15.55 23.30
N ARG A 220 27.20 -16.22 24.47
CA ARG A 220 26.10 -17.11 24.86
C ARG A 220 24.79 -16.35 25.01
N LEU A 221 24.81 -15.18 25.63
CA LEU A 221 23.64 -14.34 25.84
C LEU A 221 23.05 -13.88 24.50
N ILE A 222 23.87 -13.44 23.54
CA ILE A 222 23.41 -13.15 22.17
C ILE A 222 22.78 -14.39 21.53
N GLY A 223 23.41 -15.55 21.67
CA GLY A 223 22.86 -16.82 21.19
C GLY A 223 21.47 -17.10 21.76
N THR A 224 21.27 -16.88 23.07
CA THR A 224 19.98 -17.05 23.74
C THR A 224 18.92 -16.03 23.27
N ILE A 225 19.28 -14.75 23.20
CA ILE A 225 18.37 -13.69 22.73
C ILE A 225 17.96 -13.93 21.26
N GLY A 226 18.89 -14.45 20.46
CA GLY A 226 18.70 -14.74 19.03
C GLY A 226 18.00 -16.07 18.72
N LEU A 227 17.65 -16.90 19.71
CA LEU A 227 17.06 -18.23 19.47
C LEU A 227 15.79 -18.17 18.61
N SER A 228 14.99 -17.11 18.75
CA SER A 228 13.74 -16.93 17.99
C SER A 228 13.93 -16.14 16.68
N ALA A 229 15.16 -15.86 16.24
CA ALA A 229 15.39 -15.00 15.08
C ALA A 229 14.73 -15.54 13.80
N THR A 230 14.87 -16.84 13.52
CA THR A 230 14.27 -17.50 12.36
C THR A 230 12.74 -17.47 12.41
N ASP A 231 12.14 -17.76 13.57
CA ASP A 231 10.69 -17.71 13.73
C ASP A 231 10.14 -16.29 13.61
N ASN A 232 10.86 -15.29 14.13
CA ASN A 232 10.51 -13.89 14.00
C ASN A 232 10.60 -13.44 12.54
N ALA A 233 11.65 -13.82 11.80
CA ALA A 233 11.80 -13.50 10.38
C ALA A 233 10.64 -14.07 9.55
N ARG A 234 10.29 -15.36 9.76
CA ARG A 234 9.13 -15.98 9.11
C ARG A 234 7.82 -15.25 9.42
N LYS A 235 7.56 -14.92 10.68
CA LYS A 235 6.36 -14.14 11.07
C LYS A 235 6.34 -12.75 10.43
N ILE A 236 7.50 -12.10 10.29
CA ILE A 236 7.60 -10.81 9.61
C ILE A 236 7.26 -10.96 8.13
N GLU A 237 7.79 -11.98 7.45
CA GLU A 237 7.45 -12.27 6.05
C GLU A 237 5.96 -12.55 5.85
N GLU A 238 5.36 -13.36 6.72
CA GLU A 238 3.91 -13.62 6.74
C GLU A 238 3.11 -12.32 6.90
N ASN A 239 3.52 -11.45 7.83
CA ASN A 239 2.88 -10.16 8.04
C ASN A 239 3.00 -9.25 6.81
N VAL A 240 4.20 -9.13 6.24
CA VAL A 240 4.43 -8.33 5.02
C VAL A 240 3.55 -8.83 3.89
N ARG A 241 3.49 -10.15 3.68
CA ARG A 241 2.65 -10.76 2.64
C ARG A 241 1.17 -10.45 2.87
N ASN A 242 0.67 -10.59 4.10
CA ASN A 242 -0.72 -10.29 4.45
C ASN A 242 -1.05 -8.82 4.17
N LEU A 243 -0.12 -7.91 4.43
CA LEU A 243 -0.29 -6.49 4.16
C LEU A 243 -0.33 -6.20 2.66
N SER A 244 0.62 -6.72 1.89
CA SER A 244 0.61 -6.56 0.43
C SER A 244 -0.68 -7.11 -0.18
N ILE A 245 -1.17 -8.27 0.27
CA ILE A 245 -2.45 -8.84 -0.17
C ILE A 245 -3.63 -7.91 0.18
N SER A 246 -3.65 -7.37 1.40
CA SER A 246 -4.71 -6.47 1.86
C SER A 246 -4.72 -5.18 1.04
N GLU A 247 -3.57 -4.54 0.82
CA GLU A 247 -3.44 -3.35 -0.02
C GLU A 247 -3.87 -3.60 -1.46
N ILE A 248 -3.43 -4.70 -2.08
CA ILE A 248 -3.87 -5.10 -3.43
C ILE A 248 -5.38 -5.30 -3.46
N SER A 249 -5.97 -5.94 -2.44
CA SER A 249 -7.41 -6.16 -2.33
C SER A 249 -8.18 -4.85 -2.18
N HIS A 250 -7.70 -3.92 -1.35
CA HIS A 250 -8.29 -2.60 -1.17
C HIS A 250 -8.20 -1.76 -2.44
N ALA A 251 -7.03 -1.69 -3.09
CA ALA A 251 -6.84 -1.00 -4.36
C ALA A 251 -7.76 -1.57 -5.44
N ARG A 252 -7.87 -2.90 -5.53
CA ARG A 252 -8.79 -3.58 -6.45
C ARG A 252 -10.25 -3.25 -6.17
N LYS A 253 -10.68 -3.24 -4.90
CA LYS A 253 -12.05 -2.87 -4.52
C LYS A 253 -12.36 -1.41 -4.87
N ALA A 254 -11.45 -0.49 -4.54
CA ALA A 254 -11.60 0.93 -4.85
C ALA A 254 -11.68 1.15 -6.36
N TRP A 255 -10.84 0.46 -7.13
CA TRP A 255 -10.87 0.49 -8.60
C TRP A 255 -12.19 -0.03 -9.17
N ILE A 256 -12.66 -1.18 -8.70
CA ILE A 256 -13.96 -1.73 -9.12
C ILE A 256 -15.09 -0.75 -8.81
N GLU A 257 -15.06 -0.12 -7.64
CA GLU A 257 -16.09 0.84 -7.26
C GLU A 257 -16.06 2.10 -8.13
N ASP A 258 -14.87 2.60 -8.44
CA ASP A 258 -14.68 3.68 -9.41
C ASP A 258 -15.20 3.30 -10.80
N LEU A 259 -14.90 2.10 -11.31
CA LEU A 259 -15.41 1.62 -12.61
C LEU A 259 -16.94 1.56 -12.66
N LYS A 260 -17.61 1.15 -11.59
CA LYS A 260 -19.08 1.13 -11.53
C LYS A 260 -19.69 2.53 -11.67
N GLN A 261 -19.01 3.54 -11.17
CA GLN A 261 -19.49 4.92 -11.12
C GLN A 261 -19.14 5.73 -12.37
N ARG A 262 -18.26 5.21 -13.25
CA ARG A 262 -17.88 5.87 -14.50
C ARG A 262 -19.01 5.79 -15.54
N ASP A 263 -19.12 6.85 -16.33
CA ASP A 263 -20.03 6.89 -17.46
C ASP A 263 -19.59 5.94 -18.59
N THR A 264 -20.55 5.50 -19.40
CA THR A 264 -20.33 4.52 -20.47
C THR A 264 -19.39 5.01 -21.57
N ALA A 265 -19.31 6.32 -21.83
CA ALA A 265 -18.39 6.87 -22.82
C ALA A 265 -16.94 6.80 -22.33
N THR A 266 -16.68 7.14 -21.08
CA THR A 266 -15.37 7.00 -20.43
C THR A 266 -14.95 5.54 -20.33
N LEU A 267 -15.85 4.63 -19.91
CA LEU A 267 -15.55 3.20 -19.87
C LEU A 267 -15.22 2.65 -21.25
N PHE A 268 -15.98 3.05 -22.26
CA PHE A 268 -15.68 2.68 -23.64
C PHE A 268 -14.32 3.23 -24.04
N ALA A 269 -13.99 4.51 -23.83
CA ALA A 269 -12.66 5.05 -24.17
C ALA A 269 -11.51 4.32 -23.46
N ASN A 270 -11.69 3.96 -22.19
CA ASN A 270 -10.68 3.27 -21.38
C ASN A 270 -10.36 1.85 -21.88
N MET A 271 -11.25 1.22 -22.66
CA MET A 271 -10.95 -0.09 -23.25
C MET A 271 -9.74 -0.06 -24.22
N ASP A 272 -9.34 1.12 -24.72
CA ASP A 272 -8.10 1.28 -25.51
C ASP A 272 -6.84 1.31 -24.64
N CYS A 273 -6.98 1.56 -23.34
CA CYS A 273 -5.88 1.97 -22.49
C CYS A 273 -5.94 1.21 -21.16
N PRO A 274 -5.43 -0.02 -21.09
CA PRO A 274 -5.42 -0.77 -19.84
C PRO A 274 -4.34 -0.17 -18.93
N LEU A 275 -4.66 0.93 -18.24
CA LEU A 275 -3.68 1.70 -17.47
C LEU A 275 -3.41 1.16 -16.07
N GLN A 276 -3.73 -0.10 -15.75
CA GLN A 276 -3.77 -0.50 -14.34
C GLN A 276 -2.86 -1.67 -13.94
N PRO A 277 -2.15 -1.56 -12.79
CA PRO A 277 -1.18 -2.54 -12.32
C PRO A 277 -1.77 -3.90 -11.92
N THR A 278 -3.08 -4.00 -11.72
CA THR A 278 -3.71 -5.19 -11.13
C THR A 278 -3.86 -6.35 -12.12
N GLY A 279 -3.49 -6.16 -13.39
CA GLY A 279 -3.59 -7.16 -14.45
C GLY A 279 -5.02 -7.55 -14.84
N LEU A 280 -6.03 -7.04 -14.14
CA LEU A 280 -7.45 -7.30 -14.37
C LEU A 280 -8.03 -6.22 -15.29
N GLN A 281 -8.01 -6.56 -16.55
CA GLN A 281 -8.54 -5.81 -17.68
C GLN A 281 -10.06 -6.00 -17.77
N VAL A 282 -10.86 -5.22 -17.03
CA VAL A 282 -12.32 -5.47 -16.85
C VAL A 282 -13.23 -4.31 -17.32
N GLU A 283 -12.67 -3.31 -17.98
CA GLU A 283 -13.39 -2.13 -18.48
C GLU A 283 -14.54 -2.53 -19.41
N GLY A 284 -14.32 -3.48 -20.31
CA GLY A 284 -15.33 -4.00 -21.24
C GLY A 284 -16.53 -4.65 -20.53
N TYR A 285 -16.30 -5.31 -19.39
CA TYR A 285 -17.38 -5.88 -18.58
C TYR A 285 -18.27 -4.77 -18.00
N TYR A 286 -17.65 -3.75 -17.37
CA TYR A 286 -18.41 -2.65 -16.76
C TYR A 286 -19.06 -1.75 -17.81
N PHE A 287 -18.44 -1.58 -18.99
CA PHE A 287 -19.05 -0.92 -20.13
C PHE A 287 -20.40 -1.58 -20.49
N VAL A 288 -20.46 -2.90 -20.58
CA VAL A 288 -21.70 -3.64 -20.90
C VAL A 288 -22.72 -3.53 -19.77
N VAL A 289 -22.30 -3.73 -18.52
CA VAL A 289 -23.20 -3.63 -17.35
C VAL A 289 -23.85 -2.26 -17.28
N ASN A 290 -23.06 -1.19 -17.41
CA ASN A 290 -23.56 0.17 -17.31
C ASN A 290 -24.44 0.51 -18.51
N SER A 291 -24.04 0.13 -19.73
CA SER A 291 -24.84 0.43 -20.93
C SER A 291 -26.20 -0.26 -20.96
N LEU A 292 -26.29 -1.51 -20.50
CA LEU A 292 -27.56 -2.21 -20.35
C LEU A 292 -28.44 -1.56 -19.28
N THR A 293 -27.84 -1.11 -18.17
CA THR A 293 -28.55 -0.39 -17.10
C THR A 293 -29.10 0.97 -17.58
N GLU A 294 -28.36 1.64 -18.47
CA GLU A 294 -28.78 2.88 -19.15
C GLU A 294 -29.84 2.64 -20.23
N GLY A 295 -30.25 1.39 -20.49
CA GLY A 295 -31.31 1.05 -21.44
C GLY A 295 -30.83 0.87 -22.88
N THR A 296 -29.53 0.74 -23.12
CA THR A 296 -29.00 0.42 -24.46
C THR A 296 -29.40 -1.00 -24.85
N SER A 297 -29.90 -1.20 -26.07
CA SER A 297 -30.25 -2.53 -26.58
C SER A 297 -29.02 -3.45 -26.64
N PRO A 298 -29.13 -4.74 -26.25
CA PRO A 298 -28.05 -5.71 -26.41
C PRO A 298 -27.51 -5.80 -27.86
N ARG A 299 -28.39 -5.64 -28.86
CA ARG A 299 -28.02 -5.68 -30.29
C ARG A 299 -27.17 -4.46 -30.67
N ASP A 300 -27.56 -3.27 -30.22
CA ASP A 300 -26.81 -2.03 -30.46
C ASP A 300 -25.42 -2.09 -29.80
N LEU A 301 -25.32 -2.74 -28.63
CA LEU A 301 -24.03 -2.96 -27.95
C LEU A 301 -23.13 -3.90 -28.74
N PHE A 302 -23.67 -5.02 -29.24
CA PHE A 302 -22.90 -5.93 -30.09
C PHE A 302 -22.38 -5.21 -31.33
N GLU A 303 -23.24 -4.46 -32.02
CA GLU A 303 -22.85 -3.70 -33.20
C GLU A 303 -21.78 -2.66 -32.86
N LYS A 304 -21.94 -1.92 -31.75
CA LYS A 304 -20.95 -0.94 -31.31
C LYS A 304 -19.60 -1.58 -30.95
N LEU A 305 -19.61 -2.77 -30.35
CA LEU A 305 -18.40 -3.49 -29.92
C LEU A 305 -17.63 -4.14 -31.07
N THR A 306 -18.35 -4.59 -32.10
CA THR A 306 -17.80 -5.35 -33.25
C THR A 306 -17.57 -4.50 -34.49
N LYS A 307 -18.16 -3.31 -34.56
CA LYS A 307 -17.95 -2.36 -35.66
C LYS A 307 -16.47 -2.07 -35.84
N ASP A 308 -15.98 -2.26 -37.07
CA ASP A 308 -14.59 -2.01 -37.45
C ASP A 308 -13.57 -2.75 -36.56
N PHE A 309 -13.92 -3.95 -36.06
CA PHE A 309 -13.09 -4.73 -35.15
C PHE A 309 -11.65 -4.94 -35.65
N GLU A 310 -11.47 -5.10 -36.95
CA GLU A 310 -10.17 -5.24 -37.63
C GLU A 310 -9.29 -3.99 -37.54
N GLN A 311 -9.90 -2.83 -37.29
CA GLN A 311 -9.24 -1.55 -37.09
C GLN A 311 -9.11 -1.19 -35.60
N HIS A 312 -9.49 -2.09 -34.70
CA HIS A 312 -9.32 -1.88 -33.26
C HIS A 312 -7.87 -2.09 -32.84
N ARG A 313 -7.45 -1.33 -31.82
CA ARG A 313 -6.22 -1.58 -31.07
C ARG A 313 -6.25 -2.96 -30.45
N ILE A 314 -5.07 -3.54 -30.21
CA ILE A 314 -4.99 -4.88 -29.61
C ILE A 314 -5.64 -4.94 -28.23
N PHE A 315 -5.48 -3.90 -27.41
CA PHE A 315 -6.14 -3.81 -26.09
C PHE A 315 -7.66 -3.69 -26.21
N ARG A 316 -8.13 -2.90 -27.18
CA ARG A 316 -9.56 -2.80 -27.50
C ARG A 316 -10.13 -4.14 -27.91
N LYS A 317 -9.44 -4.89 -28.78
CA LYS A 317 -9.88 -6.23 -29.21
C LYS A 317 -10.05 -7.17 -28.01
N MET A 318 -9.09 -7.19 -27.08
CA MET A 318 -9.22 -7.97 -25.83
C MET A 318 -10.42 -7.51 -24.99
N GLN A 319 -10.59 -6.21 -24.80
CA GLN A 319 -11.71 -5.66 -24.03
C GLN A 319 -13.06 -5.90 -24.71
N THR A 320 -13.12 -5.87 -26.04
CA THR A 320 -14.30 -6.24 -26.82
C THR A 320 -14.67 -7.70 -26.55
N LEU A 321 -13.72 -8.64 -26.55
CA LEU A 321 -14.03 -10.03 -26.21
C LEU A 321 -14.59 -10.17 -24.79
N ILE A 322 -13.99 -9.48 -23.81
CA ILE A 322 -14.48 -9.48 -22.42
C ILE A 322 -15.90 -8.89 -22.35
N ALA A 323 -16.16 -7.80 -23.05
CA ALA A 323 -17.48 -7.18 -23.17
C ALA A 323 -18.49 -8.14 -23.80
N LEU A 324 -18.14 -8.80 -24.91
CA LEU A 324 -19.01 -9.76 -25.58
C LEU A 324 -19.30 -10.99 -24.71
N CYS A 325 -18.32 -11.51 -23.97
CA CYS A 325 -18.58 -12.58 -22.98
C CYS A 325 -19.55 -12.10 -21.87
N ALA A 326 -19.41 -10.85 -21.42
CA ALA A 326 -20.31 -10.26 -20.43
C ALA A 326 -21.73 -10.07 -20.98
N LEU A 327 -21.86 -9.67 -22.24
CA LEU A 327 -23.11 -9.49 -22.98
C LEU A 327 -23.81 -10.83 -23.24
N TYR A 328 -23.08 -11.83 -23.74
CA TYR A 328 -23.55 -13.19 -23.98
C TYR A 328 -24.23 -13.78 -22.73
N ARG A 329 -23.59 -13.62 -21.56
CA ARG A 329 -24.10 -14.12 -20.28
C ARG A 329 -25.31 -13.36 -19.73
N ARG A 330 -25.63 -12.18 -20.29
CA ARG A 330 -26.66 -11.26 -19.77
C ARG A 330 -27.85 -11.07 -20.69
N THR A 331 -27.73 -11.51 -21.93
CA THR A 331 -28.82 -11.42 -22.89
C THR A 331 -29.63 -12.71 -22.90
N ASP A 332 -30.95 -12.59 -23.04
CA ASP A 332 -31.87 -13.71 -23.29
C ASP A 332 -32.15 -13.89 -24.80
N ASP A 333 -31.58 -13.03 -25.64
CA ASP A 333 -31.71 -13.11 -27.10
C ASP A 333 -30.81 -14.22 -27.66
N GLU A 334 -31.41 -15.35 -28.01
CA GLU A 334 -30.71 -16.53 -28.56
C GLU A 334 -30.06 -16.25 -29.92
N GLU A 335 -30.64 -15.38 -30.75
CA GLU A 335 -30.03 -14.97 -32.03
C GLU A 335 -28.73 -14.18 -31.76
N LEU A 336 -28.75 -13.30 -30.76
CA LEU A 336 -27.57 -12.54 -30.36
C LEU A 336 -26.49 -13.44 -29.74
N LYS A 337 -26.87 -14.46 -28.97
CA LYS A 337 -25.94 -15.45 -28.45
C LYS A 337 -25.22 -16.19 -29.57
N ALA A 338 -25.97 -16.67 -30.56
CA ALA A 338 -25.40 -17.33 -31.74
C ALA A 338 -24.41 -16.42 -32.47
N ARG A 339 -24.75 -15.13 -32.66
CA ARG A 339 -23.82 -14.14 -33.25
C ARG A 339 -22.55 -13.93 -32.43
N CYS A 340 -22.63 -13.98 -31.10
CA CYS A 340 -21.44 -13.92 -30.24
C CYS A 340 -20.57 -15.17 -30.41
N GLU A 341 -21.18 -16.36 -30.44
CA GLU A 341 -20.47 -17.62 -30.65
C GLU A 341 -19.77 -17.66 -32.01
N GLU A 342 -20.44 -17.21 -33.08
CA GLU A 342 -19.84 -17.06 -34.41
C GLU A 342 -18.63 -16.12 -34.36
N PHE A 343 -18.78 -14.96 -33.72
CA PHE A 343 -17.69 -13.99 -33.55
C PHE A 343 -16.50 -14.57 -32.76
N PHE A 344 -16.78 -15.36 -31.72
CA PHE A 344 -15.73 -16.04 -30.94
C PHE A 344 -15.01 -17.09 -31.79
N ALA A 345 -15.74 -17.90 -32.54
CA ALA A 345 -15.16 -18.92 -33.41
C ALA A 345 -14.30 -18.31 -34.52
N GLU A 346 -14.72 -17.16 -35.08
CA GLU A 346 -13.98 -16.44 -36.11
C GLU A 346 -12.65 -15.89 -35.58
N HIS A 347 -12.67 -15.21 -34.43
CA HIS A 347 -11.53 -14.41 -33.99
C HIS A 347 -10.69 -15.01 -32.85
N ALA A 348 -11.11 -16.09 -32.18
CA ALA A 348 -10.38 -16.63 -31.03
C ALA A 348 -8.99 -17.19 -31.38
N ASP A 349 -8.88 -17.76 -32.58
CA ASP A 349 -7.68 -18.46 -33.07
C ASP A 349 -7.07 -17.84 -34.32
N GLU A 350 -7.67 -16.75 -34.81
CA GLU A 350 -7.22 -16.07 -36.01
C GLU A 350 -5.83 -15.46 -35.82
N ASP A 351 -5.06 -15.45 -36.91
CA ASP A 351 -3.86 -14.63 -36.95
C ASP A 351 -4.25 -13.16 -36.82
N LEU A 352 -3.44 -12.41 -36.07
CA LEU A 352 -3.67 -11.00 -35.86
C LEU A 352 -3.67 -10.26 -37.20
N PRO A 353 -4.54 -9.25 -37.37
CA PRO A 353 -4.49 -8.39 -38.54
C PRO A 353 -3.14 -7.71 -38.64
N LEU A 354 -2.68 -7.44 -39.87
CA LEU A 354 -1.34 -6.88 -40.11
C LEU A 354 -1.09 -5.59 -39.30
N LEU A 355 -2.12 -4.74 -39.16
CA LEU A 355 -2.09 -3.56 -38.31
C LEU A 355 -1.72 -3.89 -36.85
N ASN A 356 -2.36 -4.91 -36.26
CA ASN A 356 -2.10 -5.32 -34.88
C ASN A 356 -0.79 -6.11 -34.75
N GLN A 357 -0.32 -6.81 -35.78
CA GLN A 357 1.01 -7.40 -35.78
C GLN A 357 2.09 -6.32 -35.64
N VAL A 358 1.97 -5.22 -36.41
CA VAL A 358 2.86 -4.05 -36.30
C VAL A 358 2.76 -3.40 -34.92
N GLU A 359 1.54 -3.18 -34.41
CA GLU A 359 1.31 -2.63 -33.06
C GLU A 359 2.02 -3.51 -32.01
N CYS A 360 1.76 -4.82 -31.99
CA CYS A 360 2.36 -5.76 -31.05
C CYS A 360 3.88 -5.80 -31.15
N ALA A 361 4.46 -5.84 -32.37
CA ALA A 361 5.90 -5.84 -32.57
C ALA A 361 6.55 -4.57 -31.99
N ALA A 362 5.94 -3.41 -32.19
CA ALA A 362 6.43 -2.16 -31.61
C ALA A 362 6.35 -2.15 -30.08
N ILE A 363 5.30 -2.71 -29.48
CA ILE A 363 5.17 -2.81 -28.02
C ILE A 363 6.24 -3.77 -27.46
N ARG A 364 6.44 -4.96 -28.06
CA ARG A 364 7.49 -5.92 -27.66
C ARG A 364 8.87 -5.28 -27.73
N LEU A 365 9.21 -4.65 -28.86
CA LEU A 365 10.50 -3.99 -29.05
C LEU A 365 10.74 -2.94 -27.97
N ARG A 366 9.74 -2.10 -27.65
CA ARG A 366 9.86 -1.12 -26.57
C ARG A 366 10.08 -1.73 -25.21
N ARG A 367 9.32 -2.78 -24.86
CA ARG A 367 9.49 -3.48 -23.58
C ARG A 367 10.91 -4.03 -23.48
N LYS A 368 11.42 -4.65 -24.54
CA LYS A 368 12.79 -5.20 -24.60
C LYS A 368 13.84 -4.09 -24.46
N ILE A 369 13.70 -2.98 -25.19
CA ILE A 369 14.57 -1.80 -25.03
C ILE A 369 14.49 -1.23 -23.61
N GLY A 370 13.29 -1.16 -23.02
CA GLY A 370 13.06 -0.72 -21.66
C GLY A 370 13.83 -1.57 -20.65
N THR A 371 13.74 -2.89 -20.78
CA THR A 371 14.47 -3.85 -19.95
C THR A 371 15.99 -3.75 -20.12
N VAL A 372 16.49 -3.57 -21.34
CA VAL A 372 17.94 -3.49 -21.59
C VAL A 372 18.52 -2.15 -21.15
N ALA A 373 17.89 -1.04 -21.55
CA ALA A 373 18.49 0.28 -21.45
C ALA A 373 17.94 1.13 -20.29
N LEU A 374 16.65 1.02 -19.97
CA LEU A 374 16.00 1.87 -18.96
C LEU A 374 15.99 1.21 -17.59
N TYR A 375 15.90 -0.12 -17.53
CA TYR A 375 15.78 -0.83 -16.26
C TYR A 375 16.99 -0.65 -15.35
N PRO A 376 18.25 -0.89 -15.79
CA PRO A 376 19.40 -0.80 -14.89
C PRO A 376 19.54 0.57 -14.17
N PRO A 377 19.48 1.73 -14.86
CA PRO A 377 19.60 3.02 -14.18
C PRO A 377 18.38 3.38 -13.33
N LEU A 378 17.19 2.86 -13.64
CA LEU A 378 16.00 3.06 -12.80
C LEU A 378 16.03 2.19 -11.56
N ALA A 379 16.46 0.94 -11.67
CA ALA A 379 16.61 0.01 -10.56
C ALA A 379 17.62 0.52 -9.54
N GLU A 380 18.77 1.02 -9.99
CA GLU A 380 19.78 1.61 -9.08
C GLU A 380 19.23 2.84 -8.36
N ARG A 381 18.50 3.72 -9.08
CA ARG A 381 17.87 4.88 -8.47
C ARG A 381 16.81 4.49 -7.43
N LEU A 382 15.97 3.51 -7.75
CA LEU A 382 14.95 2.99 -6.84
C LEU A 382 15.59 2.39 -5.59
N ARG A 383 16.66 1.61 -5.75
CA ARG A 383 17.43 1.06 -4.63
C ARG A 383 17.91 2.17 -3.70
N GLN A 384 18.51 3.23 -4.24
CA GLN A 384 18.96 4.38 -3.46
C GLN A 384 17.81 5.09 -2.73
N GLN A 385 16.66 5.26 -3.39
CA GLN A 385 15.47 5.86 -2.77
C GLN A 385 14.91 4.99 -1.64
N LEU A 386 14.88 3.68 -1.83
CA LEU A 386 14.36 2.72 -0.85
C LEU A 386 15.23 2.65 0.41
N MET A 387 16.54 2.92 0.34
CA MET A 387 17.41 2.92 1.52
C MET A 387 16.93 3.88 2.62
N THR A 388 16.33 5.00 2.24
CA THR A 388 15.85 6.05 3.16
C THR A 388 14.32 6.13 3.23
N ALA A 389 13.60 5.27 2.52
CA ALA A 389 12.14 5.30 2.50
C ALA A 389 11.54 4.72 3.80
N PRO A 390 10.31 5.14 4.17
CA PRO A 390 9.58 4.54 5.29
C PRO A 390 9.44 3.02 5.14
N GLU A 391 9.42 2.31 6.27
CA GLU A 391 9.44 0.84 6.30
C GLU A 391 8.32 0.19 5.48
N LEU A 392 7.11 0.76 5.53
CA LEU A 392 5.95 0.30 4.74
C LEU A 392 6.22 0.40 3.23
N VAL A 393 6.78 1.52 2.78
CA VAL A 393 7.14 1.71 1.36
C VAL A 393 8.20 0.69 0.94
N ARG A 394 9.19 0.40 1.79
CA ARG A 394 10.26 -0.54 1.42
C ARG A 394 9.81 -1.99 1.29
N PHE A 395 8.92 -2.43 2.17
CA PHE A 395 8.64 -3.85 2.32
C PHE A 395 7.22 -4.26 1.89
N VAL A 396 6.24 -3.37 2.00
CA VAL A 396 4.83 -3.70 1.69
C VAL A 396 4.49 -3.31 0.25
N ASN A 397 4.85 -2.09 -0.14
CA ASN A 397 4.55 -1.54 -1.46
C ASN A 397 5.77 -0.88 -2.10
N PRO A 398 6.85 -1.64 -2.35
CA PRO A 398 8.03 -1.09 -2.98
C PRO A 398 7.69 -0.66 -4.42
N PRO A 399 7.98 0.60 -4.80
CA PRO A 399 7.93 0.96 -6.20
C PRO A 399 8.90 0.06 -6.98
N ASN A 400 8.42 -0.48 -8.08
CA ASN A 400 9.21 -1.32 -8.98
C ASN A 400 9.38 -0.64 -10.34
N VAL A 401 10.41 -1.05 -11.09
CA VAL A 401 10.75 -0.37 -12.34
C VAL A 401 9.68 -0.62 -13.40
N ALA A 402 9.18 -1.86 -13.50
CA ALA A 402 8.18 -2.21 -14.49
C ALA A 402 6.89 -1.39 -14.32
N GLY A 403 6.47 -1.11 -13.08
CA GLY A 403 5.35 -0.22 -12.77
C GLY A 403 5.60 1.24 -13.19
N GLN A 404 6.83 1.74 -13.07
CA GLN A 404 7.17 3.09 -13.54
C GLN A 404 7.23 3.21 -15.06
N LEU A 405 7.58 2.12 -15.75
CA LEU A 405 7.65 2.09 -17.22
C LEU A 405 6.29 1.80 -17.85
N TYR A 406 5.38 1.14 -17.14
CA TYR A 406 4.11 0.68 -17.69
C TYR A 406 3.28 1.78 -18.34
N GLU A 407 3.04 2.90 -17.63
CA GLU A 407 2.26 4.02 -18.16
C GLU A 407 2.89 4.59 -19.44
N TRP A 408 4.22 4.73 -19.45
CA TRP A 408 4.95 5.19 -20.63
C TRP A 408 4.79 4.22 -21.81
N GLU A 409 4.88 2.91 -21.58
CA GLU A 409 4.70 1.90 -22.62
C GLU A 409 3.30 1.97 -23.24
N ILE A 410 2.26 2.14 -22.43
CA ILE A 410 0.88 2.25 -22.90
C ILE A 410 0.69 3.52 -23.75
N ILE A 411 1.19 4.66 -23.29
CA ILE A 411 1.13 5.93 -24.03
C ILE A 411 1.85 5.81 -25.37
N GLU A 412 3.02 5.20 -25.38
CA GLU A 412 3.80 5.01 -26.61
C GLU A 412 3.16 3.98 -27.56
N ALA A 413 2.54 2.92 -27.02
CA ALA A 413 1.73 1.99 -27.79
C ALA A 413 0.59 2.72 -28.52
N PHE A 414 -0.15 3.58 -27.81
CA PHE A 414 -1.22 4.38 -28.41
C PHE A 414 -0.71 5.27 -29.55
N LYS A 415 0.36 6.04 -29.32
CA LYS A 415 0.95 6.90 -30.36
C LYS A 415 1.39 6.11 -31.59
N THR A 416 1.90 4.90 -31.38
CA THR A 416 2.32 4.02 -32.48
C THR A 416 1.15 3.59 -33.31
N PHE A 417 0.11 3.08 -32.65
CA PHE A 417 -1.10 2.64 -33.32
C PHE A 417 -1.70 3.76 -34.18
N GLU A 418 -1.82 4.96 -33.61
CA GLU A 418 -2.32 6.14 -34.31
C GLU A 418 -1.48 6.51 -35.54
N ALA A 419 -0.16 6.28 -35.48
CA ALA A 419 0.73 6.52 -36.61
C ALA A 419 0.64 5.42 -37.68
N VAL A 420 0.44 4.15 -37.28
CA VAL A 420 0.44 3.03 -38.22
C VAL A 420 -0.94 2.74 -38.84
N LYS A 421 -2.04 3.11 -38.18
CA LYS A 421 -3.41 2.85 -38.69
C LYS A 421 -3.73 3.54 -40.02
N VAL A 422 -2.98 4.59 -40.37
CA VAL A 422 -3.15 5.32 -41.64
C VAL A 422 -2.30 4.75 -42.78
N LEU A 423 -1.45 3.76 -42.49
CA LEU A 423 -0.57 3.14 -43.47
C LEU A 423 -1.31 2.09 -44.29
N LYS A 424 -0.89 1.94 -45.55
CA LYS A 424 -1.36 0.86 -46.42
C LYS A 424 -0.65 -0.44 -46.09
N ASP A 425 -1.22 -1.58 -46.49
CA ASP A 425 -0.67 -2.92 -46.26
C ASP A 425 0.81 -3.07 -46.64
N GLU A 426 1.22 -2.53 -47.79
CA GLU A 426 2.63 -2.60 -48.20
C GLU A 426 3.57 -1.85 -47.23
N GLN A 427 3.11 -0.71 -46.70
CA GLN A 427 3.86 0.07 -45.71
C GLN A 427 3.85 -0.61 -44.34
N LEU A 428 2.72 -1.23 -43.96
CA LEU A 428 2.61 -2.01 -42.73
C LEU A 428 3.53 -3.24 -42.75
N ARG A 429 3.61 -3.98 -43.87
CA ARG A 429 4.54 -5.11 -44.00
C ARG A 429 5.99 -4.67 -43.83
N ARG A 430 6.40 -3.60 -44.52
CA ARG A 430 7.74 -3.03 -44.39
C ARG A 430 8.04 -2.59 -42.95
N ALA A 431 7.06 -1.98 -42.27
CA ALA A 431 7.19 -1.58 -40.88
C ALA A 431 7.31 -2.81 -39.96
N LEU A 432 6.53 -3.87 -40.20
CA LEU A 432 6.62 -5.12 -39.44
C LEU A 432 8.00 -5.75 -39.58
N ASP A 433 8.50 -5.88 -40.82
CA ASP A 433 9.81 -6.47 -41.10
C ASP A 433 10.95 -5.71 -40.39
N ASP A 434 10.94 -4.37 -40.47
CA ASP A 434 11.92 -3.50 -39.79
C ASP A 434 11.85 -3.62 -38.26
N LEU A 435 10.64 -3.71 -37.69
CA LEU A 435 10.45 -3.90 -36.25
C LEU A 435 10.95 -5.27 -35.78
N LEU A 436 10.65 -6.33 -36.53
CA LEU A 436 11.08 -7.70 -36.21
C LEU A 436 12.60 -7.85 -36.34
N GLU A 437 13.23 -7.24 -37.35
CA GLU A 437 14.69 -7.20 -37.49
C GLU A 437 15.35 -6.53 -36.27
N LYS A 438 14.82 -5.37 -35.86
CA LYS A 438 15.31 -4.65 -34.68
C LYS A 438 15.06 -5.41 -33.37
N GLU A 439 13.91 -6.07 -33.26
CA GLU A 439 13.57 -6.92 -32.12
C GLU A 439 14.57 -8.07 -32.00
N GLN A 440 14.84 -8.75 -33.12
CA GLN A 440 15.81 -9.85 -33.17
C GLN A 440 17.22 -9.40 -32.83
N ALA A 441 17.62 -8.19 -33.26
CA ALA A 441 18.94 -7.63 -33.00
C ALA A 441 19.23 -7.40 -31.50
N ILE A 442 18.21 -7.17 -30.68
CA ILE A 442 18.35 -6.94 -29.23
C ILE A 442 17.99 -8.14 -28.36
N GLU A 443 17.55 -9.26 -28.96
CA GLU A 443 16.99 -10.39 -28.23
C GLU A 443 17.97 -10.99 -27.23
N LEU A 444 19.24 -11.15 -27.60
CA LEU A 444 20.26 -11.71 -26.72
C LEU A 444 20.53 -10.82 -25.51
N ASP A 445 20.60 -9.51 -25.71
CA ASP A 445 20.78 -8.52 -24.64
C ASP A 445 19.56 -8.51 -23.72
N PHE A 446 18.35 -8.61 -24.30
CA PHE A 446 17.12 -8.71 -23.54
C PHE A 446 17.09 -9.95 -22.67
N GLN A 447 17.39 -11.14 -23.20
CA GLN A 447 17.40 -12.38 -22.41
C GLN A 447 18.41 -12.30 -21.26
N THR A 448 19.59 -11.74 -21.52
CA THR A 448 20.61 -11.51 -20.49
C THR A 448 20.11 -10.57 -19.39
N ALA A 449 19.51 -9.44 -19.77
CA ALA A 449 18.94 -8.48 -18.82
C ALA A 449 17.73 -9.06 -18.05
N TYR A 450 16.87 -9.81 -18.74
CA TYR A 450 15.65 -10.41 -18.19
C TYR A 450 15.98 -11.46 -17.11
N ILE A 451 17.00 -12.31 -17.32
CA ILE A 451 17.44 -13.28 -16.32
C ILE A 451 17.89 -12.59 -15.02
N ALA A 452 18.51 -11.41 -15.14
CA ALA A 452 18.97 -10.62 -14.01
C ALA A 452 17.85 -9.89 -13.24
N LEU A 453 16.62 -9.89 -13.75
CA LEU A 453 15.47 -9.28 -13.07
C LEU A 453 15.08 -10.08 -11.81
N PRO A 454 14.61 -9.40 -10.75
CA PRO A 454 13.93 -10.06 -9.63
C PRO A 454 12.67 -10.81 -10.11
N ASP A 455 12.34 -11.92 -9.47
CA ASP A 455 11.16 -12.73 -9.85
C ASP A 455 9.85 -11.94 -9.80
N SER A 456 9.73 -10.98 -8.87
CA SER A 456 8.57 -10.08 -8.79
C SER A 456 8.40 -9.20 -10.03
N GLU A 457 9.50 -8.88 -10.72
CA GLU A 457 9.49 -8.09 -11.95
C GLU A 457 9.39 -8.98 -13.20
N LYS A 458 9.88 -10.23 -13.14
CA LYS A 458 9.68 -11.24 -14.21
C LYS A 458 8.21 -11.67 -14.32
N LEU A 459 7.51 -11.82 -13.19
CA LEU A 459 6.08 -12.17 -13.16
C LEU A 459 5.20 -11.11 -13.85
N MET A 460 5.69 -9.88 -13.97
CA MET A 460 5.11 -8.86 -14.84
C MET A 460 5.60 -9.03 -16.28
N ASP A 461 5.60 -10.28 -16.77
CA ASP A 461 6.10 -10.80 -18.07
C ASP A 461 5.71 -9.92 -19.27
N GLY A 462 4.66 -9.11 -19.06
CA GLY A 462 4.53 -7.81 -19.66
C GLY A 462 4.27 -7.94 -21.13
N PHE A 463 4.72 -6.95 -21.90
CA PHE A 463 4.52 -6.97 -23.33
C PHE A 463 5.62 -7.68 -24.12
N ALA A 464 6.54 -8.41 -23.48
CA ALA A 464 7.73 -8.94 -24.16
C ALA A 464 7.43 -10.08 -25.15
N GLY A 465 6.40 -10.90 -24.88
CA GLY A 465 5.94 -11.98 -25.77
C GLY A 465 4.65 -11.64 -26.54
N TYR A 466 4.18 -10.40 -26.46
CA TYR A 466 2.84 -10.03 -26.88
C TYR A 466 2.67 -10.06 -28.40
N GLY A 467 1.73 -10.84 -28.94
CA GLY A 467 1.53 -10.97 -30.39
C GLY A 467 2.65 -11.73 -31.13
N ALA A 468 3.48 -12.48 -30.41
CA ALA A 468 4.57 -13.23 -31.03
C ALA A 468 4.04 -14.29 -32.01
N GLY A 469 4.72 -14.43 -33.16
CA GLY A 469 4.26 -15.32 -34.24
C GLY A 469 2.95 -14.91 -34.89
N GLY A 470 2.52 -13.65 -34.72
CA GLY A 470 1.27 -13.15 -35.30
C GLY A 470 0.02 -13.59 -34.55
N LYS A 471 0.14 -14.21 -33.36
CA LYS A 471 -1.01 -14.72 -32.60
C LYS A 471 -1.15 -14.03 -31.25
N ASN A 472 -2.38 -13.89 -30.76
CA ASN A 472 -2.64 -13.45 -29.40
C ASN A 472 -3.29 -14.57 -28.56
N PRO A 473 -2.52 -15.32 -27.75
CA PRO A 473 -3.07 -16.38 -26.90
C PRO A 473 -4.07 -15.85 -25.85
N GLY A 474 -4.07 -14.53 -25.60
CA GLY A 474 -5.00 -13.88 -24.69
C GLY A 474 -6.47 -14.06 -25.08
N PHE A 475 -6.79 -14.21 -26.37
CA PHE A 475 -8.18 -14.33 -26.82
C PHE A 475 -8.82 -15.65 -26.35
N ARG A 476 -8.16 -16.79 -26.59
CA ARG A 476 -8.62 -18.09 -26.08
C ARG A 476 -8.66 -18.12 -24.54
N ASN A 477 -7.67 -17.53 -23.87
CA ASN A 477 -7.66 -17.45 -22.42
C ASN A 477 -8.86 -16.67 -21.86
N ILE A 478 -9.28 -15.58 -22.52
CA ILE A 478 -10.49 -14.83 -22.13
C ILE A 478 -11.73 -15.71 -22.22
N LEU A 479 -11.89 -16.44 -23.32
CA LEU A 479 -13.03 -17.34 -23.52
C LEU A 479 -13.04 -18.47 -22.49
N SER A 480 -11.88 -19.07 -22.22
CA SER A 480 -11.69 -20.12 -21.21
C SER A 480 -12.10 -19.66 -19.81
N VAL A 481 -11.59 -18.50 -19.39
CA VAL A 481 -11.95 -17.89 -18.09
C VAL A 481 -13.44 -17.54 -18.03
N CYS A 482 -14.05 -17.25 -19.18
CA CYS A 482 -15.48 -17.02 -19.33
C CYS A 482 -16.29 -18.32 -19.54
N GLY A 483 -15.69 -19.51 -19.52
CA GLY A 483 -16.38 -20.78 -19.73
C GLY A 483 -17.10 -20.87 -21.08
N LEU A 484 -16.55 -20.22 -22.10
CA LEU A 484 -17.08 -20.15 -23.48
C LEU A 484 -16.07 -20.71 -24.48
N GLU A 485 -15.29 -21.73 -24.09
CA GLU A 485 -14.33 -22.33 -25.03
C GLU A 485 -15.08 -22.90 -26.25
N PRO A 486 -14.61 -22.61 -27.48
CA PRO A 486 -15.12 -23.29 -28.67
C PRO A 486 -14.93 -24.80 -28.52
N PRO A 487 -15.86 -25.62 -29.04
CA PRO A 487 -15.63 -27.07 -29.11
C PRO A 487 -14.33 -27.35 -29.89
N SER A 488 -13.47 -28.16 -29.29
CA SER A 488 -12.14 -28.55 -29.79
C SER A 488 -12.16 -29.25 -31.14
#